data_AF-A0A953FLV2-F1
#
_entry.id   AF-A0A953FLV2-F1
#
_cell.length_a   1.000
_cell.length_b   1.000
_cell.length_c   1.000
_cell.angle_alpha   90.00
_cell.angle_beta   90.00
_cell.angle_gamma   90.00
#
_symmetry.space_group_name_H-M   'P 1'
#
loop_
_entity.id
_entity.type
_entity.pdbx_description
1 polymer ?
#
loop_
_entity_poly.entity_id
_entity_poly.type
_entity_poly.pdbx_seq_one_letter_code
_entity_poly.pdbx_strand_id
1 'polypeptide(L)'
;MPTTAQLRDKLIEKLQELFQLDQPELDFGFYRIMHAKAEQVQRFLENDLLAEVQQAFADGTSAKQAELKQAYEEALAQAKKFGAPDPENVDAVQEAKGRWTDALDTTKAEAEVYDHLYRFFERYYEDGDFVSRRYLTRETAGKAAPYAVPYDGQEVMLHWANRDQYYIKTSEHFDHYTFDAREAARQLRQAAKTNKD
;
A
#
# COMPACT_ATOMS: atom_id res chain seq x y z
N MET A 1 -9.20 11.58 -16.26
CA MET A 1 -8.57 10.58 -15.35
C MET A 1 -8.02 11.34 -14.16
N PRO A 2 -8.17 10.84 -12.93
CA PRO A 2 -7.48 11.42 -11.78
C PRO A 2 -5.96 11.35 -12.00
N THR A 3 -5.23 12.35 -11.52
CA THR A 3 -3.76 12.35 -11.55
C THR A 3 -3.20 11.44 -10.45
N THR A 4 -1.94 11.01 -10.59
CA THR A 4 -1.27 10.18 -9.56
C THR A 4 -1.30 10.84 -8.18
N ALA A 5 -1.08 12.16 -8.13
CA ALA A 5 -1.20 12.94 -6.89
C ALA A 5 -2.61 12.88 -6.29
N GLN A 6 -3.67 13.00 -7.10
CA GLN A 6 -5.05 12.90 -6.62
C GLN A 6 -5.40 11.50 -6.09
N LEU A 7 -4.87 10.44 -6.71
CA LEU A 7 -5.07 9.07 -6.23
C LEU A 7 -4.33 8.82 -4.92
N ARG A 8 -3.12 9.37 -4.80
CA ARG A 8 -2.33 9.34 -3.57
C ARG A 8 -3.06 10.05 -2.42
N ASP A 9 -3.53 11.27 -2.66
CA ASP A 9 -4.19 12.06 -1.61
C ASP A 9 -5.48 11.36 -1.12
N LYS A 10 -6.23 10.71 -2.02
CA LYS A 10 -7.38 9.85 -1.64
C LYS A 10 -6.98 8.66 -0.79
N LEU A 11 -5.85 8.02 -1.10
CA LEU A 11 -5.34 6.91 -0.30
C LEU A 11 -4.93 7.40 1.09
N ILE A 12 -4.23 8.53 1.18
CA ILE A 12 -3.82 9.13 2.47
C ILE A 12 -5.04 9.46 3.32
N GLU A 13 -6.06 10.09 2.75
CA GLU A 13 -7.33 10.37 3.45
C GLU A 13 -7.97 9.09 3.98
N LYS A 14 -8.01 8.02 3.18
CA LYS A 14 -8.54 6.72 3.62
C LYS A 14 -7.69 6.08 4.72
N LEU A 15 -6.38 6.23 4.68
CA LEU A 15 -5.49 5.73 5.73
C LEU A 15 -5.67 6.52 7.04
N GLN A 16 -5.87 7.83 6.96
CA GLN A 16 -6.16 8.66 8.13
C GLN A 16 -7.47 8.22 8.82
N GLU A 17 -8.53 7.97 8.04
CA GLU A 17 -9.78 7.37 8.52
C GLU A 17 -9.52 6.01 9.18
N LEU A 18 -8.70 5.17 8.54
CA LEU A 18 -8.40 3.81 9.02
C LEU A 18 -7.72 3.79 10.39
N PHE A 19 -6.79 4.73 10.62
CA PHE A 19 -6.09 4.87 11.89
C PHE A 19 -6.92 5.58 12.97
N GLN A 20 -8.12 6.09 12.64
CA GLN A 20 -9.05 6.76 13.56
C GLN A 20 -8.37 7.85 14.41
N LEU A 21 -7.42 8.58 13.83
CA LEU A 21 -6.63 9.59 14.55
C LEU A 21 -7.45 10.83 14.95
N ASP A 22 -8.65 10.97 14.38
CA ASP A 22 -9.58 12.08 14.55
C ASP A 22 -10.70 11.79 15.58
N GLN A 23 -10.68 10.63 16.25
CA GLN A 23 -11.70 10.22 17.23
C GLN A 23 -11.21 10.35 18.68
N PRO A 24 -11.24 11.56 19.29
CA PRO A 24 -10.74 11.79 20.64
C PRO A 24 -11.49 11.02 21.74
N GLU A 25 -12.68 10.48 21.43
CA GLU A 25 -13.46 9.65 22.34
C GLU A 25 -12.84 8.25 22.55
N LEU A 26 -12.00 7.78 21.62
CA LEU A 26 -11.24 6.53 21.73
C LEU A 26 -9.94 6.71 22.52
N ASP A 27 -10.01 7.13 23.78
CA ASP A 27 -8.82 7.27 24.64
C ASP A 27 -8.58 6.05 25.56
N PHE A 28 -8.61 4.84 24.98
CA PHE A 28 -8.39 3.60 25.73
C PHE A 28 -7.55 2.58 24.96
N GLY A 29 -6.86 1.70 25.69
CA GLY A 29 -6.09 0.60 25.11
C GLY A 29 -5.06 1.05 24.07
N PHE A 30 -5.09 0.40 22.90
CA PHE A 30 -4.21 0.71 21.77
C PHE A 30 -4.41 2.13 21.22
N TYR A 31 -5.63 2.65 21.24
CA TYR A 31 -5.93 4.00 20.73
C TYR A 31 -5.26 5.10 21.55
N ARG A 32 -5.01 4.89 22.84
CA ARG A 32 -4.18 5.79 23.66
C ARG A 32 -2.77 5.96 23.11
N ILE A 33 -2.18 4.87 22.62
CA ILE A 33 -0.84 4.87 22.03
C ILE A 33 -0.90 5.54 20.66
N MET A 34 -1.91 5.20 19.86
CA MET A 34 -2.12 5.81 18.54
C MET A 34 -2.30 7.32 18.63
N HIS A 35 -3.13 7.82 19.55
CA HIS A 35 -3.31 9.26 19.77
C HIS A 35 -2.03 9.94 20.28
N ALA A 36 -1.31 9.33 21.24
CA ALA A 36 -0.02 9.87 21.69
C ALA A 36 1.05 9.92 20.59
N LYS A 37 0.85 9.15 19.51
CA LYS A 37 1.72 9.07 18.34
C LYS A 37 1.09 9.64 17.09
N ALA A 38 -0.07 10.29 17.19
CA ALA A 38 -0.85 10.75 16.03
C ALA A 38 -0.04 11.69 15.15
N GLU A 39 0.71 12.63 15.74
CA GLU A 39 1.62 13.50 14.98
C GLU A 39 2.70 12.73 14.22
N GLN A 40 3.22 11.63 14.78
CA GLN A 40 4.25 10.81 14.12
C GLN A 40 3.64 10.02 12.96
N VAL A 41 2.46 9.44 13.17
CA VAL A 41 1.72 8.72 12.12
C VAL A 41 1.31 9.67 11.00
N GLN A 42 0.82 10.86 11.32
CA GLN A 42 0.45 11.86 10.32
C GLN A 42 1.67 12.34 9.52
N ARG A 43 2.78 12.65 10.18
CA ARG A 43 4.04 13.01 9.49
C ARG A 43 4.51 11.90 8.57
N PHE A 44 4.42 10.64 9.01
CA PHE A 44 4.76 9.49 8.19
C PHE A 44 3.87 9.41 6.95
N LEU A 45 2.55 9.47 7.11
CA LEU A 45 1.59 9.38 6.00
C LEU A 45 1.76 10.52 4.98
N GLU A 46 2.07 11.72 5.44
CA GLU A 46 2.18 12.90 4.58
C GLU A 46 3.55 13.03 3.90
N ASN A 47 4.64 12.71 4.59
CA ASN A 47 6.00 13.02 4.13
C ASN A 47 6.85 11.77 3.86
N ASP A 48 6.87 10.81 4.78
CA ASP A 48 7.81 9.68 4.73
C ASP A 48 7.31 8.56 3.80
N LEU A 49 6.00 8.30 3.80
CA LEU A 49 5.35 7.29 2.97
C LEU A 49 5.64 7.50 1.49
N LEU A 50 5.66 8.77 1.05
CA LEU A 50 5.98 9.12 -0.33
C LEU A 50 7.42 8.71 -0.69
N ALA A 51 8.38 9.05 0.18
CA ALA A 51 9.77 8.71 -0.04
C ALA A 51 9.97 7.19 -0.07
N GLU A 52 9.31 6.46 0.82
CA GLU A 52 9.42 5.01 0.93
C GLU A 52 8.78 4.30 -0.28
N VAL A 53 7.63 4.78 -0.77
CA VAL A 53 7.01 4.28 -2.00
C VAL A 53 7.92 4.52 -3.21
N GLN A 54 8.47 5.73 -3.36
CA GLN A 54 9.39 6.04 -4.46
C GLN A 54 10.64 5.15 -4.44
N GLN A 55 11.20 4.93 -3.25
CA GLN A 55 12.35 4.06 -3.07
C GLN A 55 12.02 2.60 -3.42
N ALA A 56 10.86 2.09 -2.99
CA ALA A 56 10.43 0.73 -3.31
C ALA A 56 10.25 0.51 -4.83
N PHE A 57 9.72 1.49 -5.56
CA PHE A 57 9.61 1.42 -7.02
C PHE A 57 10.97 1.52 -7.73
N ALA A 58 11.90 2.33 -7.20
CA ALA A 58 13.27 2.40 -7.71
C ALA A 58 14.00 1.06 -7.58
N ASP A 59 13.88 0.41 -6.41
CA ASP A 59 14.52 -0.88 -6.15
C ASP A 59 13.90 -2.01 -6.99
N GLY A 60 12.57 -2.07 -7.07
CA GLY A 60 11.84 -3.12 -7.81
C GLY A 60 12.03 -3.09 -9.33
N THR A 61 12.35 -1.93 -9.90
CA THR A 61 12.55 -1.77 -11.35
C THR A 61 14.03 -1.84 -11.76
N SER A 62 14.96 -1.86 -10.79
CA SER A 62 16.40 -1.77 -11.02
C SER A 62 16.97 -2.84 -11.98
N ALA A 63 16.55 -4.10 -11.83
CA ALA A 63 17.02 -5.20 -12.69
C ALA A 63 16.52 -5.05 -14.14
N LYS A 64 15.23 -4.75 -14.32
CA LYS A 64 14.64 -4.55 -15.65
C LYS A 64 15.18 -3.30 -16.34
N GLN A 65 15.44 -2.23 -15.57
CA GLN A 65 16.10 -1.02 -16.06
C GLN A 65 17.55 -1.30 -16.49
N ALA A 66 18.29 -2.13 -15.75
CA ALA A 66 19.66 -2.50 -16.11
C ALA A 66 19.72 -3.29 -17.41
N GLU A 67 18.83 -4.26 -17.61
CA GLU A 67 18.71 -5.04 -18.86
C GLU A 67 18.36 -4.13 -20.06
N LEU A 68 17.38 -3.24 -19.90
CA LEU A 68 16.98 -2.32 -20.97
C LEU A 68 18.06 -1.28 -21.28
N LYS A 69 18.83 -0.84 -20.27
CA LYS A 69 19.98 0.04 -20.46
C LYS A 69 21.10 -0.67 -21.23
N GLN A 70 21.40 -1.94 -20.89
CA GLN A 70 22.37 -2.73 -21.64
C GLN A 70 21.94 -2.93 -23.09
N ALA A 71 20.67 -3.25 -23.34
CA ALA A 71 20.13 -3.39 -24.69
C ALA A 71 20.25 -2.08 -25.51
N TYR A 72 20.05 -0.92 -24.87
CA TYR A 72 20.27 0.38 -25.50
C TYR A 72 21.76 0.62 -25.82
N GLU A 73 22.67 0.34 -24.88
CA GLU A 73 24.11 0.49 -25.07
C GLU A 73 24.65 -0.44 -26.17
N GLU A 74 24.15 -1.67 -26.25
CA GLU A 74 24.48 -2.63 -27.31
C GLU A 74 24.00 -2.16 -28.68
N ALA A 75 22.75 -1.68 -28.78
CA ALA A 75 22.21 -1.11 -30.01
C ALA A 75 23.04 0.09 -30.49
N LEU A 76 23.48 0.94 -29.55
CA LEU A 76 24.30 2.11 -29.83
C LEU A 76 25.72 1.73 -30.25
N ALA A 77 26.32 0.72 -29.61
CA ALA A 77 27.62 0.16 -29.99
C ALA A 77 27.56 -0.50 -31.38
N GLN A 78 26.45 -1.17 -31.70
CA GLN A 78 26.21 -1.76 -33.01
C GLN A 78 26.09 -0.66 -34.09
N ALA A 79 25.30 0.38 -33.86
CA ALA A 79 25.18 1.52 -34.78
C ALA A 79 26.51 2.23 -35.03
N LYS A 80 27.36 2.39 -34.00
CA LYS A 80 28.72 2.93 -34.11
C LYS A 80 29.64 2.04 -34.96
N LYS A 81 29.57 0.72 -34.78
CA LYS A 81 30.38 -0.25 -35.57
C LYS A 81 30.03 -0.23 -37.06
N PHE A 82 28.76 0.01 -37.40
CA PHE A 82 28.30 0.08 -38.79
C PHE A 82 28.52 1.45 -39.46
N GLY A 83 29.16 2.41 -38.78
CA GLY A 83 29.56 3.68 -39.37
C GLY A 83 28.39 4.62 -39.71
N ALA A 84 27.27 4.52 -38.98
CA ALA A 84 26.14 5.42 -39.15
C ALA A 84 26.56 6.89 -38.87
N PRO A 85 26.21 7.86 -39.73
CA PRO A 85 26.54 9.29 -39.53
C PRO A 85 26.00 9.86 -38.20
N ASP A 86 24.83 9.37 -37.76
CA ASP A 86 24.20 9.69 -36.47
C ASP A 86 23.79 8.41 -35.74
N PRO A 87 24.65 7.85 -34.86
CA PRO A 87 24.39 6.60 -34.16
C PRO A 87 23.16 6.61 -33.24
N GLU A 88 22.68 7.79 -32.83
CA GLU A 88 21.52 7.95 -31.93
C GLU A 88 20.18 8.06 -32.68
N ASN A 89 20.20 8.37 -33.98
CA ASN A 89 19.00 8.55 -34.80
C ASN A 89 18.62 7.31 -35.62
N VAL A 90 19.31 6.20 -35.41
CA VAL A 90 18.95 4.92 -36.02
C VAL A 90 17.66 4.42 -35.36
N ASP A 91 16.68 3.98 -36.16
CA ASP A 91 15.36 3.51 -35.70
C ASP A 91 15.47 2.50 -34.54
N ALA A 92 16.39 1.53 -34.64
CA ALA A 92 16.62 0.54 -33.59
C ALA A 92 17.14 1.13 -32.27
N VAL A 93 17.95 2.19 -32.32
CA VAL A 93 18.47 2.89 -31.13
C VAL A 93 17.39 3.78 -30.52
N GLN A 94 16.55 4.41 -31.35
CA GLN A 94 15.40 5.17 -30.87
C GLN A 94 14.35 4.29 -30.20
N GLU A 95 14.03 3.13 -30.77
CA GLU A 95 13.12 2.17 -30.13
C GLU A 95 13.68 1.66 -28.81
N ALA A 96 14.97 1.32 -28.75
CA ALA A 96 15.62 0.89 -27.51
C ALA A 96 15.64 2.01 -26.46
N LYS A 97 15.89 3.25 -26.88
CA LYS A 97 15.82 4.44 -26.01
C LYS A 97 14.41 4.66 -25.49
N GLY A 98 13.40 4.56 -26.35
CA GLY A 98 11.99 4.66 -25.98
C GLY A 98 11.59 3.62 -24.93
N ARG A 99 11.98 2.35 -25.14
CA ARG A 99 11.72 1.27 -24.16
C ARG A 99 12.42 1.50 -22.83
N TRP A 100 13.64 2.03 -22.85
CA TRP A 100 14.36 2.38 -21.63
C TRP A 100 13.68 3.54 -20.89
N THR A 101 13.30 4.62 -21.60
CA THR A 101 12.61 5.78 -21.01
C THR A 101 11.22 5.42 -20.49
N ASP A 102 10.49 4.53 -21.17
CA ASP A 102 9.18 4.05 -20.71
C ASP A 102 9.32 3.21 -19.44
N ALA A 103 10.41 2.45 -19.29
CA ALA A 103 10.70 1.70 -18.06
C ALA A 103 11.21 2.58 -16.91
N LEU A 104 11.59 3.82 -17.20
CA LEU A 104 11.87 4.85 -16.19
C LEU A 104 10.58 5.54 -15.72
N ASP A 105 9.52 5.53 -16.53
CA ASP A 105 8.22 6.13 -16.16
C ASP A 105 7.41 5.17 -15.26
N THR A 106 7.65 5.26 -13.96
CA THR A 106 6.91 4.51 -12.93
C THR A 106 5.57 5.14 -12.58
N THR A 107 5.25 6.32 -13.11
CA THR A 107 4.08 7.13 -12.72
C THR A 107 2.76 6.39 -12.92
N LYS A 108 2.67 5.55 -13.97
CA LYS A 108 1.49 4.74 -14.26
C LYS A 108 1.32 3.59 -13.26
N ALA A 109 2.41 2.88 -12.97
CA ALA A 109 2.40 1.78 -12.00
C ALA A 109 2.06 2.29 -10.59
N GLU A 110 2.62 3.45 -10.22
CA GLU A 110 2.32 4.12 -8.96
C GLU A 110 0.81 4.48 -8.85
N ALA A 111 0.25 5.07 -9.91
CA ALA A 111 -1.18 5.39 -9.96
C ALA A 111 -2.07 4.15 -9.81
N GLU A 112 -1.74 3.05 -10.49
CA GLU A 112 -2.47 1.78 -10.38
C GLU A 112 -2.40 1.19 -8.97
N VAL A 113 -1.22 1.23 -8.33
CA VAL A 113 -1.06 0.75 -6.95
C VAL A 113 -1.87 1.58 -5.98
N TYR A 114 -1.86 2.91 -6.09
CA TYR A 114 -2.69 3.77 -5.23
C TYR A 114 -4.19 3.51 -5.40
N ASP A 115 -4.67 3.37 -6.63
CA ASP A 115 -6.07 3.04 -6.90
C ASP A 115 -6.44 1.65 -6.36
N HIS A 116 -5.57 0.65 -6.51
CA HIS A 116 -5.80 -0.69 -5.97
C HIS A 116 -5.84 -0.71 -4.44
N LEU A 117 -4.88 -0.06 -3.78
CA LEU A 117 -4.84 0.05 -2.31
C LEU A 117 -6.08 0.79 -1.80
N TYR A 118 -6.43 1.93 -2.41
CA TYR A 118 -7.62 2.68 -2.04
C TYR A 118 -8.88 1.83 -2.16
N ARG A 119 -9.09 1.15 -3.30
CA ARG A 119 -10.25 0.27 -3.51
C ARG A 119 -10.30 -0.90 -2.54
N PHE A 120 -9.14 -1.44 -2.15
CA PHE A 120 -9.05 -2.47 -1.13
C PHE A 120 -9.54 -1.94 0.21
N PHE A 121 -8.97 -0.83 0.70
CA PHE A 121 -9.35 -0.27 1.99
C PHE A 121 -10.80 0.26 1.99
N GLU A 122 -11.25 0.96 0.94
CA GLU A 122 -12.64 1.42 0.80
C GLU A 122 -13.64 0.26 0.87
N ARG A 123 -13.28 -0.91 0.35
CA ARG A 123 -14.19 -2.05 0.30
C ARG A 123 -14.20 -2.87 1.59
N TYR A 124 -13.02 -3.12 2.15
CA TYR A 124 -12.87 -4.08 3.25
C TYR A 124 -12.85 -3.39 4.61
N TYR A 125 -12.58 -2.09 4.72
CA TYR A 125 -12.64 -1.38 5.99
C TYR A 125 -14.01 -0.77 6.23
N GLU A 126 -14.63 -1.08 7.37
CA GLU A 126 -15.92 -0.55 7.81
C GLU A 126 -15.91 -0.39 9.34
N ASP A 127 -16.19 0.83 9.82
CA ASP A 127 -16.35 1.17 11.25
C ASP A 127 -15.25 0.64 12.19
N GLY A 128 -13.99 0.65 11.75
CA GLY A 128 -12.85 0.22 12.58
C GLY A 128 -12.49 -1.25 12.49
N ASP A 129 -13.15 -2.03 11.62
CA ASP A 129 -12.82 -3.44 11.38
C ASP A 129 -12.70 -3.75 9.89
N PHE A 130 -11.95 -4.82 9.59
CA PHE A 130 -11.88 -5.38 8.25
C PHE A 130 -12.97 -6.43 8.05
N VAL A 131 -13.96 -6.09 7.24
CA VAL A 131 -15.07 -6.97 6.89
C VAL A 131 -14.76 -7.66 5.56
N SER A 132 -14.67 -8.98 5.58
CA SER A 132 -14.49 -9.79 4.38
C SER A 132 -15.73 -9.77 3.48
N ARG A 133 -15.74 -8.88 2.50
CA ARG A 133 -16.78 -8.79 1.47
C ARG A 133 -16.49 -9.70 0.27
N ARG A 134 -17.50 -10.44 -0.19
CA ARG A 134 -17.36 -11.37 -1.33
C ARG A 134 -17.27 -10.64 -2.66
N TYR A 135 -16.60 -11.28 -3.62
CA TYR A 135 -16.24 -10.69 -4.92
C TYR A 135 -17.44 -10.37 -5.84
N LEU A 136 -18.64 -10.90 -5.62
CA LEU A 136 -19.79 -10.73 -6.52
C LEU A 136 -20.51 -9.37 -6.32
N THR A 137 -20.00 -8.31 -6.95
CA THR A 137 -20.68 -6.99 -7.12
C THR A 137 -20.91 -6.20 -5.81
N ARG A 138 -20.81 -4.87 -5.88
CA ARG A 138 -21.06 -3.98 -4.73
C ARG A 138 -22.53 -4.07 -4.33
N GLU A 139 -22.81 -4.45 -3.09
CA GLU A 139 -24.15 -4.28 -2.50
C GLU A 139 -24.48 -2.79 -2.49
N THR A 140 -25.61 -2.42 -3.11
CA THR A 140 -26.15 -1.07 -3.08
C THR A 140 -27.52 -1.14 -2.40
N ALA A 141 -27.99 -0.01 -1.86
CA ALA A 141 -29.30 0.06 -1.18
C ALA A 141 -30.48 -0.50 -2.03
N GLY A 142 -30.33 -0.64 -3.35
CA GLY A 142 -31.31 -1.24 -4.25
C GLY A 142 -30.93 -2.58 -4.89
N LYS A 143 -29.77 -3.17 -4.59
CA LYS A 143 -29.32 -4.46 -5.15
C LYS A 143 -28.46 -5.24 -4.16
N ALA A 144 -28.97 -6.40 -3.74
CA ALA A 144 -28.16 -7.45 -3.12
C ALA A 144 -27.21 -8.07 -4.16
N ALA A 145 -26.02 -8.50 -3.71
CA ALA A 145 -25.07 -9.22 -4.55
C ALA A 145 -25.74 -10.48 -5.16
N PRO A 146 -25.62 -10.74 -6.47
CA PRO A 146 -25.97 -12.04 -7.03
C PRO A 146 -25.11 -13.08 -6.28
N TYR A 147 -25.73 -14.09 -5.69
CA TYR A 147 -25.00 -15.11 -4.94
C TYR A 147 -25.13 -16.46 -5.65
N ALA A 148 -24.00 -17.01 -6.09
CA ALA A 148 -23.91 -18.36 -6.62
C ALA A 148 -23.20 -19.25 -5.60
N VAL A 149 -23.89 -20.31 -5.19
CA VAL A 149 -23.36 -21.36 -4.34
C VAL A 149 -22.69 -22.40 -5.24
N PRO A 150 -21.35 -22.57 -5.22
CA PRO A 150 -20.74 -23.69 -5.92
C PRO A 150 -21.21 -25.00 -5.25
N TYR A 151 -21.89 -25.83 -6.02
CA TYR A 151 -22.59 -27.03 -5.57
C TYR A 151 -22.23 -28.20 -6.50
N ASP A 152 -21.85 -29.33 -5.91
CA ASP A 152 -21.36 -30.52 -6.60
C ASP A 152 -22.44 -31.61 -6.79
N GLY A 153 -23.68 -31.35 -6.38
CA GLY A 153 -24.80 -32.30 -6.50
C GLY A 153 -25.18 -33.01 -5.19
N GLN A 154 -24.58 -32.66 -4.06
CA GLN A 154 -24.89 -33.25 -2.74
C GLN A 154 -26.29 -32.95 -2.19
N GLU A 155 -27.08 -33.95 -1.84
CA GLU A 155 -28.49 -33.78 -1.38
C GLU A 155 -28.73 -32.65 -0.35
N VAL A 156 -27.76 -32.35 0.53
CA VAL A 156 -27.77 -31.18 1.42
C VAL A 156 -26.47 -30.38 1.28
N MET A 157 -26.60 -29.07 1.00
CA MET A 157 -25.49 -28.12 1.01
C MET A 157 -25.78 -26.97 1.98
N LEU A 158 -24.99 -26.89 3.05
CA LEU A 158 -25.09 -25.81 4.03
C LEU A 158 -24.08 -24.71 3.69
N HIS A 159 -24.60 -23.50 3.53
CA HIS A 159 -23.81 -22.32 3.25
C HIS A 159 -24.13 -21.21 4.26
N TRP A 160 -23.08 -20.60 4.83
CA TRP A 160 -23.21 -19.43 5.69
C TRP A 160 -22.24 -18.34 5.24
N ALA A 161 -22.54 -17.08 5.58
CA ALA A 161 -21.84 -15.90 5.08
C ALA A 161 -20.31 -15.97 5.29
N ASN A 162 -19.89 -16.48 6.46
CA ASN A 162 -18.50 -16.54 6.88
C ASN A 162 -17.82 -17.90 6.60
N ARG A 163 -18.43 -18.75 5.77
CA ARG A 163 -17.80 -20.01 5.36
C ARG A 163 -16.47 -19.69 4.66
N ASP A 164 -15.39 -20.30 5.12
CA ASP A 164 -13.99 -20.07 4.68
C ASP A 164 -13.38 -18.71 5.06
N GLN A 165 -14.01 -17.96 5.97
CA GLN A 165 -13.42 -16.76 6.58
C GLN A 165 -12.81 -17.12 7.93
N TYR A 166 -11.49 -16.93 8.07
CA TYR A 166 -10.79 -17.07 9.34
C TYR A 166 -10.86 -15.73 10.09
N TYR A 167 -11.85 -15.58 10.96
CA TYR A 167 -11.83 -14.49 11.94
C TYR A 167 -10.73 -14.78 12.96
N ILE A 168 -9.63 -14.03 12.90
CA ILE A 168 -8.59 -14.05 13.93
C ILE A 168 -8.99 -13.02 14.98
N LYS A 169 -9.51 -13.50 16.09
CA LYS A 169 -9.87 -12.68 17.24
C LYS A 169 -8.58 -12.20 17.91
N THR A 170 -8.17 -10.96 17.63
CA THR A 170 -6.94 -10.38 18.17
C THR A 170 -6.94 -10.31 19.70
N SER A 171 -8.13 -10.23 20.33
CA SER A 171 -8.26 -10.22 21.79
C SER A 171 -7.54 -11.40 22.45
N GLU A 172 -7.61 -12.61 21.89
CA GLU A 172 -6.98 -13.80 22.51
C GLU A 172 -5.45 -13.71 22.66
N HIS A 173 -4.78 -12.88 21.85
CA HIS A 173 -3.33 -12.72 21.88
C HIS A 173 -2.87 -11.47 22.66
N PHE A 174 -3.73 -10.48 22.89
CA PHE A 174 -3.36 -9.21 23.51
C PHE A 174 -3.83 -9.05 24.98
N ASP A 175 -4.49 -10.05 25.54
CA ASP A 175 -5.00 -10.01 26.92
C ASP A 175 -3.91 -10.23 27.99
N HIS A 176 -2.72 -10.71 27.61
CA HIS A 176 -1.62 -11.01 28.52
C HIS A 176 -0.42 -10.11 28.27
N TYR A 177 -0.53 -8.84 28.65
CA TYR A 177 0.63 -7.97 28.79
C TYR A 177 1.08 -7.94 30.26
N THR A 178 2.37 -8.12 30.50
CA THR A 178 3.02 -7.84 31.78
C THR A 178 3.88 -6.59 31.60
N PHE A 179 3.84 -5.68 32.57
CA PHE A 179 4.72 -4.52 32.58
C PHE A 179 5.47 -4.45 33.91
N ASP A 180 6.77 -4.17 33.86
CA ASP A 180 7.56 -3.90 35.07
C ASP A 180 7.46 -2.40 35.40
N ALA A 181 6.74 -2.08 36.47
CA ALA A 181 6.58 -0.72 36.96
C ALA A 181 7.93 -0.02 37.25
N ARG A 182 8.98 -0.77 37.65
CA ARG A 182 10.31 -0.21 37.92
C ARG A 182 11.06 0.17 36.65
N GLU A 183 10.87 -0.61 35.60
CA GLU A 183 11.48 -0.32 34.29
C GLU A 183 10.77 0.86 33.63
N ALA A 184 9.43 0.88 33.65
CA ALA A 184 8.63 1.99 33.15
C ALA A 184 8.98 3.31 33.86
N ALA A 185 9.13 3.29 35.19
CA ALA A 185 9.55 4.47 35.96
C ALA A 185 10.98 4.93 35.61
N ARG A 186 11.88 4.01 35.25
CA ARG A 186 13.24 4.35 34.79
C ARG A 186 13.21 5.04 33.42
N GLN A 187 12.44 4.50 32.47
CA GLN A 187 12.29 5.06 31.13
C GLN A 187 11.66 6.46 31.17
N LEU A 188 10.62 6.67 31.98
CA LEU A 188 10.00 8.00 32.17
C LEU A 188 10.99 9.02 32.74
N ARG A 189 11.82 8.63 33.72
CA ARG A 189 12.87 9.50 34.28
C ARG A 189 13.97 9.81 33.27
N GLN A 190 14.30 8.88 32.37
CA GLN A 190 15.26 9.11 31.30
C GLN A 190 14.69 10.06 30.25
N ALA A 191 13.47 9.83 29.77
CA ALA A 191 12.79 10.71 28.82
C ALA A 191 12.64 12.16 29.36
N ALA A 192 12.32 12.32 30.65
CA ALA A 192 12.24 13.63 31.30
C ALA A 192 13.59 14.36 31.42
N LYS A 193 14.71 13.63 31.35
CA LYS A 193 16.05 14.22 31.28
C LYS A 193 16.41 14.62 29.85
N THR A 194 16.02 13.81 28.86
CA THR A 194 16.31 14.09 27.44
C THR A 194 15.51 15.28 26.88
N ASN A 195 14.30 15.53 27.40
CA ASN A 195 13.46 16.68 26.98
C ASN A 195 13.80 18.00 27.69
N LYS A 196 14.88 18.06 28.48
CA LYS A 196 15.30 19.26 29.22
C LYS A 196 16.54 19.95 28.63
N ASP A 197 17.14 19.37 27.60
CA ASP A 197 18.19 19.95 26.75
C ASP A 197 17.57 20.35 25.40
#